data_AF-A0A7S1FGZ0-F1
#
_entry.id   AF-A0A7S1FGZ0-F1
#
_cell.length_a   1.000
_cell.length_b   1.000
_cell.length_c   1.000
_cell.angle_alpha   90.00
_cell.angle_beta   90.00
_cell.angle_gamma   90.00
#
_symmetry.space_group_name_H-M   'P 1'
#
loop_
_entity.id
_entity.type
_entity.pdbx_description
1 polymer ?
#
loop_
_entity_poly.entity_id
_entity_poly.type
_entity_poly.pdbx_seq_one_letter_code
_entity_poly.pdbx_strand_id
1 'polypeptide(L)'
;DQLFSGHTGPDDVAVEVGSQISWVSDGANQETGWHICATVPTPMPTSSPTPSPTSAILVLEGPCYNDATCVYSPNYPSDYGSNQACAIQAQMELTLHVSTFATENAFDLFKVGNAVYSGMVGPDMVTVDTGSVITWSTDYSTNHQGWMICSQEVEPPTPEPTQAPQTEPTIITSAIGDPHVSSITGETFDLWRTGWSTFVQIPQHLEEISAKLLVRGEVRPYARDPCAPAFLDQVHINGSWLRDNEITVHAGSIESSLPFHITINGGAPLFLDTDGGTTFMNESGSSIRGWIAAEDDLWGTDARVQLNAGDAQVDIVQRTEGRGEESNSMLDLSVSGLAVVLDTVGGWLGLDGSQHAGQAPPEC
;
A
#
# COMPACT_ATOMS: atom_id res chain seq x y z
N ASP A 1 -32.20 -51.76 16.14
CA ASP A 1 -31.70 -52.66 17.20
C ASP A 1 -31.55 -54.07 16.67
N GLN A 2 -30.33 -54.61 16.70
CA GLN A 2 -30.07 -56.02 16.40
C GLN A 2 -29.98 -56.79 17.71
N LEU A 3 -30.62 -57.96 17.79
CA LEU A 3 -30.71 -58.78 19.00
C LEU A 3 -30.13 -60.16 18.73
N PHE A 4 -29.31 -60.64 19.66
CA PHE A 4 -28.60 -61.93 19.58
C PHE A 4 -28.86 -62.73 20.87
N SER A 5 -29.11 -64.03 20.75
CA SER A 5 -29.32 -64.93 21.90
C SER A 5 -28.91 -66.37 21.58
N GLY A 6 -28.79 -67.23 22.60
CA GLY A 6 -28.34 -68.60 22.44
C GLY A 6 -26.90 -68.69 21.93
N HIS A 7 -26.67 -69.50 20.88
CA HIS A 7 -25.36 -69.72 20.29
C HIS A 7 -25.05 -68.79 19.10
N THR A 8 -25.91 -67.79 18.84
CA THR A 8 -25.71 -66.81 17.76
C THR A 8 -25.25 -65.48 18.36
N GLY A 9 -24.16 -64.93 17.83
CA GLY A 9 -23.59 -63.65 18.24
C GLY A 9 -23.42 -62.68 17.06
N PRO A 10 -23.03 -61.42 17.33
CA PRO A 10 -22.86 -60.38 16.31
C PRO A 10 -21.55 -60.56 15.53
N ASP A 11 -21.48 -61.57 14.67
CA ASP A 11 -20.34 -61.76 13.76
C ASP A 11 -20.46 -60.81 12.56
N ASP A 12 -19.38 -60.12 12.21
CA ASP A 12 -19.30 -59.10 11.13
C ASP A 12 -20.32 -57.95 11.23
N VAL A 13 -20.80 -57.63 12.43
CA VAL A 13 -21.71 -56.49 12.64
C VAL A 13 -20.92 -55.18 12.78
N ALA A 14 -21.10 -54.28 11.81
CA ALA A 14 -20.55 -52.92 11.90
C ALA A 14 -21.33 -52.10 12.94
N VAL A 15 -20.62 -51.46 13.87
CA VAL A 15 -21.17 -50.56 14.88
C VAL A 15 -20.52 -49.19 14.78
N GLU A 16 -21.33 -48.13 14.84
CA GLU A 16 -20.83 -46.75 14.79
C GLU A 16 -20.30 -46.30 16.14
N VAL A 17 -19.32 -45.38 16.13
CA VAL A 17 -18.74 -44.80 17.35
C VAL A 17 -19.83 -44.11 18.16
N GLY A 18 -19.95 -44.49 19.44
CA GLY A 18 -20.98 -43.98 20.34
C GLY A 18 -22.23 -44.87 20.46
N SER A 19 -22.30 -45.96 19.72
CA SER A 19 -23.37 -46.96 19.86
C SER A 19 -23.33 -47.66 21.23
N GLN A 20 -24.50 -47.94 21.81
CA GLN A 20 -24.62 -48.65 23.09
C GLN A 20 -24.88 -50.14 22.88
N ILE A 21 -24.10 -51.00 23.55
CA ILE A 21 -24.33 -52.44 23.60
C ILE A 21 -24.93 -52.78 24.97
N SER A 22 -26.09 -53.43 24.99
CA SER A 22 -26.78 -53.85 26.21
C SER A 22 -26.96 -55.36 26.25
N TRP A 23 -26.65 -55.98 27.41
CA TRP A 23 -26.88 -57.40 27.67
C TRP A 23 -27.82 -57.59 28.85
N VAL A 24 -28.70 -58.59 28.78
CA VAL A 24 -29.65 -58.96 29.83
C VAL A 24 -29.69 -60.49 30.00
N SER A 25 -29.89 -60.95 31.23
CA SER A 25 -30.16 -62.36 31.55
C SER A 25 -31.42 -62.49 32.40
N ASP A 26 -32.06 -63.64 32.34
CA ASP A 26 -33.09 -64.03 33.31
C ASP A 26 -32.47 -64.84 34.48
N GLY A 27 -33.31 -65.44 35.32
CA GLY A 27 -32.89 -66.15 36.52
C GLY A 27 -32.71 -67.67 36.37
N ALA A 28 -32.69 -68.23 35.15
CA ALA A 28 -32.75 -69.68 34.96
C ALA A 28 -31.74 -70.22 33.93
N ASN A 29 -30.96 -71.23 34.33
CA ASN A 29 -29.90 -71.92 33.55
C ASN A 29 -28.75 -71.01 33.10
N GLN A 30 -27.51 -71.43 33.35
CA GLN A 30 -26.31 -70.63 33.07
C GLN A 30 -25.41 -71.39 32.09
N GLU A 31 -25.04 -70.71 31.01
CA GLU A 31 -24.03 -71.16 30.05
C GLU A 31 -22.76 -70.32 30.20
N THR A 32 -21.70 -70.67 29.47
CA THR A 32 -20.37 -70.07 29.60
C THR A 32 -20.26 -68.60 29.17
N GLY A 33 -21.33 -68.00 28.66
CA GLY A 33 -21.39 -66.59 28.29
C GLY A 33 -20.89 -66.30 26.87
N TRP A 34 -20.48 -65.06 26.63
CA TRP A 34 -20.02 -64.58 25.33
C TRP A 34 -18.67 -63.89 25.42
N HIS A 35 -17.92 -63.96 24.33
CA HIS A 35 -16.70 -63.20 24.11
C HIS A 35 -16.80 -62.58 22.72
N ILE A 36 -16.79 -61.25 22.65
CA ILE A 36 -16.90 -60.51 21.39
C ILE A 36 -15.61 -59.72 21.21
N CYS A 37 -14.96 -59.90 20.07
CA CYS A 37 -13.78 -59.14 19.67
C CYS A 37 -14.20 -58.10 18.64
N ALA A 38 -13.94 -56.82 18.91
CA ALA A 38 -14.05 -55.78 17.90
C ALA A 38 -12.72 -55.68 17.15
N THR A 39 -12.77 -55.75 15.83
CA THR A 39 -11.65 -55.37 14.97
C THR A 39 -11.91 -53.96 14.46
N VAL A 40 -11.03 -53.03 14.79
CA VAL A 40 -11.03 -51.73 14.10
C VAL A 40 -10.46 -52.00 12.70
N PRO A 41 -11.12 -51.58 11.61
CA PRO A 41 -10.52 -51.73 10.28
C PRO A 41 -9.14 -51.06 10.31
N THR A 42 -8.12 -51.83 9.98
CA THR A 42 -6.76 -51.30 9.86
C THR A 42 -6.82 -50.13 8.87
N PRO A 43 -6.35 -48.92 9.24
CA PRO A 43 -6.27 -47.85 8.26
C PRO A 43 -5.47 -48.39 7.08
N MET A 44 -6.00 -48.17 5.87
CA MET A 44 -5.31 -48.45 4.60
C MET A 44 -3.86 -47.94 4.72
N PRO A 45 -2.85 -48.67 4.21
CA PRO A 45 -1.44 -48.27 4.36
C PRO A 45 -1.30 -46.79 4.04
N THR A 46 -0.90 -46.01 5.04
CA THR A 46 -0.63 -44.59 4.91
C THR A 46 0.38 -44.46 3.78
N SER A 47 0.04 -43.71 2.75
CA SER A 47 1.03 -43.28 1.74
C SER A 47 2.26 -42.76 2.49
N SER A 48 3.45 -43.11 2.00
CA SER A 48 4.72 -42.50 2.44
C SER A 48 4.49 -41.02 2.72
N PRO A 49 5.06 -40.43 3.79
CA PRO A 49 4.95 -38.99 3.99
C PRO A 49 5.34 -38.33 2.68
N THR A 50 4.45 -37.48 2.16
CA THR A 50 4.79 -36.57 1.08
C THR A 50 6.11 -35.90 1.47
N PRO A 51 7.17 -35.95 0.64
CA PRO A 51 8.40 -35.24 0.98
C PRO A 51 8.00 -33.80 1.33
N SER A 52 8.55 -33.26 2.42
CA SER A 52 8.35 -31.85 2.77
C SER A 52 8.51 -31.01 1.51
N PRO A 53 7.63 -30.02 1.26
CA PRO A 53 7.70 -29.22 0.05
C PRO A 53 9.14 -28.70 -0.09
N THR A 54 9.78 -29.06 -1.20
CA THR A 54 11.13 -28.57 -1.49
C THR A 54 11.00 -27.07 -1.70
N SER A 55 11.67 -26.25 -0.88
CA SER A 55 11.62 -24.80 -1.00
C SER A 55 12.01 -24.40 -2.43
N ALA A 56 11.16 -23.60 -3.08
CA ALA A 56 11.38 -23.19 -4.47
C ALA A 56 12.63 -22.30 -4.62
N ILE A 57 13.01 -21.61 -3.54
CA ILE A 57 14.14 -20.71 -3.46
C ILE A 57 15.05 -21.12 -2.28
N LEU A 58 16.36 -21.12 -2.50
CA LEU A 58 17.37 -21.44 -1.50
C LEU A 58 18.44 -20.34 -1.44
N VAL A 59 18.75 -19.81 -0.26
CA VAL A 59 19.94 -18.98 -0.06
C VAL A 59 21.18 -19.88 0.01
N LEU A 60 22.12 -19.70 -0.90
CA LEU A 60 23.38 -20.45 -0.96
C LEU A 60 24.41 -19.90 0.02
N GLU A 61 24.61 -18.58 0.00
CA GLU A 61 25.65 -17.89 0.77
C GLU A 61 25.21 -16.45 1.10
N GLY A 62 25.78 -15.88 2.19
CA GLY A 62 25.54 -14.49 2.59
C GLY A 62 24.41 -14.30 3.62
N PRO A 63 24.10 -13.03 3.98
CA PRO A 63 23.16 -12.71 5.07
C PRO A 63 21.69 -12.62 4.65
N CYS A 64 21.37 -12.88 3.37
CA CYS A 64 19.97 -13.01 2.95
C CYS A 64 19.33 -14.22 3.61
N TYR A 65 18.00 -14.19 3.73
CA TYR A 65 17.27 -15.30 4.31
C TYR A 65 16.01 -15.56 3.50
N ASN A 66 15.48 -16.77 3.61
CA ASN A 66 14.28 -17.18 2.90
C ASN A 66 13.36 -17.99 3.82
N ASP A 67 12.08 -18.00 3.48
CA ASP A 67 11.13 -18.98 3.98
C ASP A 67 10.79 -20.00 2.86
N ALA A 68 9.65 -20.67 2.94
CA ALA A 68 9.24 -21.67 1.96
C ALA A 68 8.96 -21.07 0.56
N THR A 69 8.48 -19.83 0.50
CA THR A 69 7.94 -19.19 -0.72
C THR A 69 8.63 -17.90 -1.10
N CYS A 70 9.28 -17.22 -0.17
CA CYS A 70 9.85 -15.90 -0.36
C CYS A 70 11.31 -15.83 0.10
N VAL A 71 12.06 -14.95 -0.54
CA VAL A 71 13.43 -14.58 -0.18
C VAL A 71 13.50 -13.09 0.10
N TYR A 72 14.35 -12.75 1.06
CA TYR A 72 14.42 -11.44 1.67
C TYR A 72 15.85 -10.90 1.65
N SER A 73 15.98 -9.60 1.44
CA SER A 73 17.22 -8.89 1.74
C SER A 73 17.56 -9.00 3.22
N PRO A 74 18.84 -8.83 3.61
CA PRO A 74 19.22 -8.82 5.02
C PRO A 74 18.42 -7.78 5.81
N ASN A 75 18.02 -8.10 7.04
CA ASN A 75 17.25 -7.25 7.97
C ASN A 75 15.82 -6.86 7.54
N TYR A 76 15.33 -7.30 6.38
CA TYR A 76 13.98 -6.97 5.92
C TYR A 76 12.92 -7.28 7.01
N PRO A 77 11.90 -6.42 7.24
CA PRO A 77 11.51 -5.22 6.49
C PRO A 77 12.24 -3.94 6.93
N SER A 78 13.35 -4.04 7.67
CA SER A 78 14.25 -2.91 7.96
C SER A 78 15.34 -2.82 6.91
N ASP A 79 16.10 -1.72 6.91
CA ASP A 79 17.14 -1.49 5.91
C ASP A 79 18.25 -2.55 5.94
N TYR A 80 18.70 -2.97 4.76
CA TYR A 80 19.88 -3.82 4.64
C TYR A 80 21.16 -3.08 5.06
N GLY A 81 22.29 -3.77 5.18
CA GLY A 81 23.57 -3.15 5.53
C GLY A 81 24.50 -2.96 4.33
N SER A 82 25.44 -2.02 4.43
CA SER A 82 26.48 -1.83 3.42
C SER A 82 27.52 -2.97 3.39
N ASN A 83 28.19 -3.12 2.24
CA ASN A 83 29.17 -4.16 1.91
C ASN A 83 28.67 -5.60 2.10
N GLN A 84 27.38 -5.84 1.90
CA GLN A 84 26.76 -7.15 1.99
C GLN A 84 26.67 -7.79 0.61
N ALA A 85 26.77 -9.12 0.56
CA ALA A 85 26.49 -9.88 -0.64
C ALA A 85 25.88 -11.23 -0.29
N CYS A 86 24.94 -11.69 -1.11
CA CYS A 86 24.37 -13.03 -0.99
C CYS A 86 24.09 -13.64 -2.37
N ALA A 87 24.03 -14.97 -2.39
CA ALA A 87 23.69 -15.76 -3.56
C ALA A 87 22.46 -16.63 -3.26
N ILE A 88 21.52 -16.65 -4.19
CA ILE A 88 20.22 -17.32 -4.07
C ILE A 88 20.07 -18.23 -5.29
N GLN A 89 19.52 -19.43 -5.12
CA GLN A 89 19.32 -20.37 -6.20
C GLN A 89 17.87 -20.83 -6.29
N ALA A 90 17.32 -20.76 -7.50
CA ALA A 90 16.03 -21.36 -7.82
C ALA A 90 16.18 -22.90 -7.85
N GLN A 91 15.42 -23.61 -7.00
CA GLN A 91 15.45 -25.07 -6.92
C GLN A 91 14.54 -25.74 -7.96
N MET A 92 13.71 -24.94 -8.63
CA MET A 92 12.86 -25.33 -9.75
C MET A 92 12.61 -24.13 -10.67
N GLU A 93 11.96 -24.35 -11.81
CA GLU A 93 11.48 -23.25 -12.66
C GLU A 93 10.37 -22.47 -11.93
N LEU A 94 10.51 -21.15 -11.81
CA LEU A 94 9.55 -20.28 -11.13
C LEU A 94 9.53 -18.87 -11.71
N THR A 95 8.42 -18.15 -11.49
CA THR A 95 8.31 -16.72 -11.78
C THR A 95 8.47 -15.93 -10.48
N LEU A 96 9.32 -14.90 -10.53
CA LEU A 96 9.57 -14.00 -9.40
C LEU A 96 8.42 -13.00 -9.31
N HIS A 97 7.79 -12.90 -8.14
CA HIS A 97 6.80 -11.89 -7.80
C HIS A 97 7.42 -10.95 -6.77
N VAL A 98 7.59 -9.68 -7.13
CA VAL A 98 8.19 -8.68 -6.27
C VAL A 98 7.10 -8.07 -5.40
N SER A 99 7.17 -8.33 -4.10
CA SER A 99 6.29 -7.69 -3.11
C SER A 99 6.82 -6.31 -2.74
N THR A 100 8.14 -6.22 -2.50
CA THR A 100 8.85 -4.98 -2.18
C THR A 100 10.21 -5.01 -2.87
N PHE A 101 10.63 -3.88 -3.44
CA PHE A 101 11.99 -3.71 -3.96
C PHE A 101 12.41 -2.25 -3.87
N ALA A 102 13.31 -1.95 -2.94
CA ALA A 102 13.85 -0.64 -2.67
C ALA A 102 15.34 -0.78 -2.35
N THR A 103 16.19 -0.47 -3.33
CA THR A 103 17.65 -0.54 -3.22
C THR A 103 18.29 0.77 -3.69
N GLU A 104 19.56 1.01 -3.37
CA GLU A 104 20.27 2.17 -3.92
C GLU A 104 20.39 2.01 -5.44
N ASN A 105 19.91 3.03 -6.17
CA ASN A 105 19.88 2.95 -7.63
C ASN A 105 21.29 2.90 -8.22
N ALA A 106 21.54 1.94 -9.13
CA ALA A 106 22.79 1.68 -9.84
C ALA A 106 24.00 1.20 -9.00
N PHE A 107 23.94 1.23 -7.67
CA PHE A 107 25.05 0.83 -6.80
C PHE A 107 24.77 -0.50 -6.09
N ASP A 108 23.55 -0.69 -5.61
CA ASP A 108 23.13 -1.92 -4.95
C ASP A 108 22.35 -2.78 -5.93
N LEU A 109 22.97 -3.89 -6.33
CA LEU A 109 22.62 -4.63 -7.54
C LEU A 109 22.04 -5.99 -7.20
N PHE A 110 20.79 -6.20 -7.62
CA PHE A 110 20.16 -7.51 -7.68
C PHE A 110 20.26 -8.05 -9.11
N LYS A 111 20.82 -9.24 -9.31
CA LYS A 111 21.13 -9.78 -10.63
C LYS A 111 20.47 -11.12 -10.85
N VAL A 112 19.75 -11.23 -11.96
CA VAL A 112 19.10 -12.47 -12.42
C VAL A 112 19.64 -12.77 -13.81
N GLY A 113 20.53 -13.75 -13.92
CA GLY A 113 21.27 -14.00 -15.16
C GLY A 113 22.10 -12.78 -15.59
N ASN A 114 21.81 -12.23 -16.77
CA ASN A 114 22.47 -11.01 -17.28
C ASN A 114 21.73 -9.72 -16.92
N ALA A 115 20.50 -9.81 -16.40
CA ALA A 115 19.72 -8.65 -16.02
C ALA A 115 20.17 -8.14 -14.64
N VAL A 116 20.25 -6.81 -14.52
CA VAL A 116 20.66 -6.11 -13.31
C VAL A 116 19.51 -5.18 -12.92
N TYR A 117 19.11 -5.25 -11.66
CA TYR A 117 18.02 -4.51 -11.05
C TYR A 117 18.59 -3.72 -9.88
N SER A 118 18.10 -2.50 -9.72
CA SER A 118 18.46 -1.58 -8.63
C SER A 118 17.38 -0.50 -8.51
N GLY A 119 17.38 0.28 -7.43
CA GLY A 119 16.37 1.30 -7.23
C GLY A 119 15.05 0.67 -6.81
N MET A 120 13.97 1.06 -7.47
CA MET A 120 12.61 0.59 -7.18
C MET A 120 12.08 -0.43 -8.22
N VAL A 121 12.90 -0.78 -9.21
CA VAL A 121 12.52 -1.73 -10.28
C VAL A 121 13.21 -3.06 -10.01
N GLY A 122 12.49 -3.96 -9.35
CA GLY A 122 12.90 -5.34 -9.13
C GLY A 122 12.60 -6.27 -10.31
N PRO A 123 13.01 -7.54 -10.22
CA PRO A 123 12.74 -8.56 -11.24
C PRO A 123 11.29 -9.09 -11.18
N ASP A 124 10.29 -8.19 -11.22
CA ASP A 124 8.89 -8.61 -11.16
C ASP A 124 8.46 -9.31 -12.44
N MET A 125 7.72 -10.40 -12.28
CA MET A 125 7.27 -11.31 -13.35
C MET A 125 8.42 -11.91 -14.18
N VAL A 126 9.64 -11.98 -13.63
CA VAL A 126 10.80 -12.59 -14.29
C VAL A 126 10.84 -14.08 -14.01
N THR A 127 10.85 -14.90 -15.07
CA THR A 127 11.00 -16.36 -14.96
C THR A 127 12.47 -16.75 -14.83
N VAL A 128 12.76 -17.70 -13.94
CA VAL A 128 14.10 -18.28 -13.73
C VAL A 128 14.07 -19.80 -13.85
N ASP A 129 15.05 -20.36 -14.55
CA ASP A 129 15.18 -21.81 -14.73
C ASP A 129 15.73 -22.49 -13.46
N THR A 130 15.46 -23.79 -13.34
CA THR A 130 16.01 -24.62 -12.26
C THR A 130 17.55 -24.52 -12.22
N GLY A 131 18.10 -24.22 -11.05
CA GLY A 131 19.54 -24.09 -10.83
C GLY A 131 20.11 -22.69 -11.10
N SER A 132 19.30 -21.75 -11.62
CA SER A 132 19.71 -20.36 -11.84
C SER A 132 20.15 -19.71 -10.53
N VAL A 133 21.30 -19.03 -10.57
CA VAL A 133 21.84 -18.29 -9.43
C VAL A 133 21.53 -16.81 -9.60
N ILE A 134 20.87 -16.26 -8.60
CA ILE A 134 20.56 -14.85 -8.39
C ILE A 134 21.58 -14.31 -7.41
N THR A 135 22.11 -13.12 -7.68
CA THR A 135 23.11 -12.49 -6.79
C THR A 135 22.65 -11.11 -6.36
N TRP A 136 22.87 -10.80 -5.09
CA TRP A 136 22.61 -9.50 -4.50
C TRP A 136 23.90 -8.98 -3.89
N SER A 137 24.23 -7.72 -4.11
CA SER A 137 25.41 -7.07 -3.55
C SER A 137 25.16 -5.60 -3.31
N THR A 138 25.68 -5.07 -2.20
CA THR A 138 25.60 -3.66 -1.86
C THR A 138 26.96 -2.98 -1.87
N ASP A 139 26.97 -1.67 -2.05
CA ASP A 139 28.16 -0.83 -1.97
C ASP A 139 28.48 -0.40 -0.51
N TYR A 140 29.32 0.62 -0.29
CA TYR A 140 29.76 1.03 1.05
C TYR A 140 28.81 2.00 1.79
N SER A 141 27.74 2.50 1.18
CA SER A 141 26.83 3.48 1.79
C SER A 141 25.35 3.24 1.44
N THR A 142 24.51 4.28 1.60
CA THR A 142 23.07 4.38 1.30
C THR A 142 22.28 3.07 1.33
N ASN A 143 21.70 2.75 2.48
CA ASN A 143 20.84 1.59 2.60
C ASN A 143 19.36 1.97 2.48
N HIS A 144 18.55 1.04 1.98
CA HIS A 144 17.11 1.15 1.87
C HIS A 144 16.45 -0.10 2.43
N GLN A 145 15.12 -0.16 2.44
CA GLN A 145 14.33 -1.27 2.97
C GLN A 145 14.71 -2.64 2.39
N GLY A 146 15.27 -2.66 1.18
CA GLY A 146 15.67 -3.87 0.48
C GLY A 146 14.50 -4.48 -0.26
N TRP A 147 14.39 -5.80 -0.26
CA TRP A 147 13.46 -6.49 -1.14
C TRP A 147 12.88 -7.75 -0.51
N MET A 148 11.65 -8.06 -0.93
CA MET A 148 10.94 -9.30 -0.66
C MET A 148 10.41 -9.81 -2.00
N ILE A 149 10.89 -10.99 -2.40
CA ILE A 149 10.57 -11.59 -3.68
C ILE A 149 10.09 -13.02 -3.43
N CYS A 150 8.93 -13.36 -4.00
CA CYS A 150 8.25 -14.62 -3.77
C CYS A 150 8.13 -15.44 -5.06
N SER A 151 8.02 -16.76 -4.92
CA SER A 151 7.77 -17.69 -6.03
C SER A 151 6.31 -17.74 -6.48
N GLN A 152 5.44 -16.95 -5.84
CA GLN A 152 4.02 -16.82 -6.12
C GLN A 152 3.56 -15.41 -5.71
N GLU A 153 2.48 -14.94 -6.32
CA GLU A 153 1.84 -13.68 -5.95
C GLU A 153 1.40 -13.72 -4.48
N VAL A 154 1.69 -12.65 -3.73
CA VAL A 154 1.28 -12.51 -2.34
C VAL A 154 -0.11 -11.89 -2.34
N GLU A 155 -1.15 -12.71 -2.23
CA GLU A 155 -2.51 -12.20 -2.09
C GLU A 155 -2.64 -11.38 -0.79
N PRO A 156 -3.29 -10.21 -0.83
CA PRO A 156 -3.57 -9.45 0.40
C PRO A 156 -4.38 -10.34 1.36
N PRO A 157 -4.12 -10.29 2.67
CA PRO A 157 -4.81 -11.16 3.62
C PRO A 157 -6.32 -10.95 3.49
N THR A 158 -7.01 -12.03 3.12
CA THR A 158 -8.48 -12.07 3.10
C THR A 158 -8.98 -11.71 4.50
N PRO A 159 -9.86 -10.71 4.68
CA PRO A 159 -10.33 -10.33 6.00
C PRO A 159 -11.09 -11.50 6.63
N GLU A 160 -10.55 -12.02 7.74
CA GLU A 160 -11.19 -13.06 8.55
C GLU A 160 -12.49 -12.50 9.21
N PRO A 161 -13.55 -13.31 9.43
CA PRO A 161 -14.83 -12.80 9.91
C PRO A 161 -14.70 -12.18 11.31
N THR A 162 -14.94 -10.87 11.38
CA THR A 162 -14.80 -10.05 12.58
C THR A 162 -15.78 -10.45 13.70
N GLN A 163 -15.26 -10.84 14.87
CA GLN A 163 -15.95 -10.67 16.15
C GLN A 163 -15.50 -9.34 16.78
N ALA A 164 -16.47 -8.62 17.36
CA ALA A 164 -16.35 -7.25 17.87
C ALA A 164 -15.59 -7.16 19.24
N PRO A 165 -15.38 -5.97 19.82
CA PRO A 165 -14.18 -5.15 19.67
C PRO A 165 -13.41 -4.98 21.00
N GLN A 166 -12.08 -4.94 20.96
CA GLN A 166 -11.31 -4.41 22.09
C GLN A 166 -10.05 -3.65 21.63
N THR A 167 -10.14 -2.32 21.76
CA THR A 167 -9.10 -1.29 21.95
C THR A 167 -7.72 -1.48 21.29
N GLU A 168 -7.58 -0.83 20.12
CA GLU A 168 -6.52 0.10 19.66
C GLU A 168 -5.04 -0.16 20.02
N PRO A 169 -4.15 -0.08 19.02
CA PRO A 169 -3.35 1.14 18.89
C PRO A 169 -3.62 1.87 17.57
N THR A 170 -3.68 3.19 17.67
CA THR A 170 -3.91 4.17 16.61
C THR A 170 -2.77 4.10 15.62
N ILE A 171 -3.01 3.64 14.39
CA ILE A 171 -2.11 3.93 13.27
C ILE A 171 -2.64 5.19 12.58
N ILE A 172 -1.92 6.28 12.80
CA ILE A 172 -2.08 7.53 12.08
C ILE A 172 -1.60 7.32 10.63
N THR A 173 -2.52 7.23 9.67
CA THR A 173 -2.20 7.31 8.24
C THR A 173 -2.18 8.78 7.85
N SER A 174 -1.00 9.37 7.77
CA SER A 174 -0.81 10.74 7.30
C SER A 174 0.20 10.76 6.16
N ALA A 175 -0.20 11.27 4.99
CA ALA A 175 0.73 11.71 3.95
C ALA A 175 1.29 13.08 4.39
N ILE A 176 2.46 13.05 5.02
CA ILE A 176 3.23 14.25 5.41
C ILE A 176 4.59 14.17 4.72
N GLY A 177 4.86 15.13 3.86
CA GLY A 177 6.18 15.38 3.27
C GLY A 177 6.25 16.81 2.75
N ASP A 178 7.22 17.58 3.23
CA ASP A 178 7.77 18.74 2.49
C ASP A 178 8.62 18.18 1.31
N PRO A 179 9.00 18.98 0.29
CA PRO A 179 8.22 19.54 -0.82
C PRO A 179 8.13 18.58 -2.04
N HIS A 180 8.26 17.25 -1.82
CA HIS A 180 8.11 16.24 -2.87
C HIS A 180 6.82 15.44 -2.65
N VAL A 181 6.06 15.22 -3.72
CA VAL A 181 4.68 14.73 -3.67
C VAL A 181 4.66 13.29 -3.15
N SER A 182 3.97 13.02 -2.03
CA SER A 182 3.89 11.70 -1.39
C SER A 182 2.54 11.04 -1.62
N SER A 183 2.49 9.91 -2.33
CA SER A 183 1.24 9.19 -2.63
C SER A 183 0.60 8.48 -1.43
N ILE A 184 -0.64 7.99 -1.57
CA ILE A 184 -1.31 7.12 -0.58
C ILE A 184 -0.54 5.81 -0.31
N THR A 185 0.34 5.42 -1.24
CA THR A 185 1.26 4.27 -1.09
C THR A 185 2.60 4.65 -0.45
N GLY A 186 2.80 5.93 -0.10
CA GLY A 186 4.02 6.44 0.56
C GLY A 186 5.16 6.78 -0.39
N GLU A 187 4.92 6.80 -1.70
CA GLU A 187 5.92 7.12 -2.73
C GLU A 187 6.13 8.64 -2.82
N THR A 188 7.34 9.13 -2.50
CA THR A 188 7.76 10.53 -2.76
C THR A 188 8.30 10.66 -4.17
N PHE A 189 7.81 11.60 -4.97
CA PHE A 189 8.32 11.84 -6.31
C PHE A 189 8.39 13.33 -6.68
N ASP A 190 9.36 13.65 -7.54
CA ASP A 190 9.55 14.97 -8.10
C ASP A 190 8.67 15.19 -9.33
N LEU A 191 8.11 16.38 -9.42
CA LEU A 191 7.25 16.77 -10.52
C LEU A 191 8.12 17.17 -11.72
N TRP A 192 8.13 16.35 -12.77
CA TRP A 192 8.88 16.65 -14.01
C TRP A 192 7.97 16.86 -15.22
N ARG A 193 6.74 16.35 -15.17
CA ARG A 193 5.71 16.57 -16.18
C ARG A 193 4.92 17.85 -15.89
N THR A 194 5.15 18.87 -16.71
CA THR A 194 4.44 20.16 -16.63
C THR A 194 3.02 20.09 -17.20
N GLY A 195 2.16 21.01 -16.77
CA GLY A 195 0.75 21.11 -17.14
C GLY A 195 -0.22 20.53 -16.09
N TRP A 196 -1.47 20.35 -16.49
CA TRP A 196 -2.53 19.87 -15.61
C TRP A 196 -2.49 18.36 -15.40
N SER A 197 -2.35 17.94 -14.14
CA SER A 197 -2.23 16.53 -13.74
C SER A 197 -3.24 16.15 -12.67
N THR A 198 -3.62 14.87 -12.61
CA THR A 198 -4.58 14.35 -11.63
C THR A 198 -3.85 13.71 -10.46
N PHE A 199 -4.03 14.29 -9.27
CA PHE A 199 -3.41 13.84 -8.04
C PHE A 199 -4.29 12.83 -7.32
N VAL A 200 -5.59 13.08 -7.21
CA VAL A 200 -6.55 12.14 -6.59
C VAL A 200 -7.81 12.07 -7.44
N GLN A 201 -8.33 10.86 -7.68
CA GLN A 201 -9.65 10.65 -8.26
C GLN A 201 -10.38 9.52 -7.55
N ILE A 202 -11.62 9.76 -7.13
CA ILE A 202 -12.47 8.79 -6.43
C ILE A 202 -13.82 8.74 -7.13
N PRO A 203 -14.28 7.58 -7.64
CA PRO A 203 -13.55 6.31 -7.78
C PRO A 203 -12.44 6.38 -8.86
N GLN A 204 -11.49 5.45 -8.85
CA GLN A 204 -10.37 5.38 -9.82
C GLN A 204 -10.85 5.33 -11.27
N HIS A 205 -11.91 4.57 -11.55
CA HIS A 205 -12.48 4.45 -12.89
C HIS A 205 -13.92 4.99 -12.91
N LEU A 206 -14.18 5.92 -13.82
CA LEU A 206 -15.50 6.53 -14.02
C LEU A 206 -16.21 5.82 -15.17
N GLU A 207 -16.95 4.75 -14.88
CA GLU A 207 -17.67 4.01 -15.92
C GLU A 207 -19.07 4.61 -16.21
N GLU A 208 -19.80 5.11 -15.20
CA GLU A 208 -21.10 5.82 -15.37
C GLU A 208 -21.43 6.86 -14.27
N ILE A 209 -20.46 7.25 -13.42
CA ILE A 209 -20.68 8.09 -12.24
C ILE A 209 -19.79 9.34 -12.31
N SER A 210 -20.25 10.48 -11.78
CA SER A 210 -19.38 11.64 -11.54
C SER A 210 -18.40 11.33 -10.41
N ALA A 211 -17.20 11.91 -10.46
CA ALA A 211 -16.22 11.76 -9.39
C ALA A 211 -16.81 12.24 -8.05
N LYS A 212 -16.64 11.45 -7.00
CA LYS A 212 -16.92 11.84 -5.61
C LYS A 212 -15.98 12.95 -5.18
N LEU A 213 -14.70 12.78 -5.53
CA LEU A 213 -13.63 13.74 -5.36
C LEU A 213 -12.65 13.64 -6.52
N LEU A 214 -12.30 14.77 -7.11
CA LEU A 214 -11.25 14.91 -8.10
C LEU A 214 -10.36 16.09 -7.70
N VAL A 215 -9.07 15.83 -7.56
CA VAL A 215 -8.03 16.82 -7.23
C VAL A 215 -7.01 16.85 -8.35
N ARG A 216 -6.86 18.01 -8.98
CA ARG A 216 -5.91 18.25 -10.08
C ARG A 216 -5.02 19.43 -9.77
N GLY A 217 -3.79 19.41 -10.25
CA GLY A 217 -2.82 20.48 -10.05
C GLY A 217 -2.17 20.91 -11.36
N GLU A 218 -1.92 22.21 -11.53
CA GLU A 218 -1.11 22.76 -12.62
C GLU A 218 0.36 22.79 -12.20
N VAL A 219 1.15 21.89 -12.79
CA VAL A 219 2.59 21.79 -12.56
C VAL A 219 3.35 22.74 -13.49
N ARG A 220 4.14 23.66 -12.96
CA ARG A 220 4.96 24.61 -13.72
C ARG A 220 6.45 24.42 -13.46
N PRO A 221 7.29 24.54 -14.51
CA PRO A 221 8.73 24.40 -14.35
C PRO A 221 9.30 25.56 -13.53
N TYR A 222 10.33 25.28 -12.75
CA TYR A 222 11.04 26.31 -12.00
C TYR A 222 11.94 27.12 -12.95
N ALA A 223 11.56 28.36 -13.25
CA ALA A 223 12.10 29.12 -14.38
C ALA A 223 13.61 29.45 -14.31
N ARG A 224 14.25 29.32 -13.14
CA ARG A 224 15.67 29.69 -12.94
C ARG A 224 16.64 28.53 -13.06
N ASP A 225 16.17 27.29 -13.04
CA ASP A 225 17.02 26.10 -13.10
C ASP A 225 16.28 24.97 -13.83
N PRO A 226 16.77 24.52 -15.00
CA PRO A 226 16.14 23.42 -15.74
C PRO A 226 16.17 22.08 -14.97
N CYS A 227 17.00 21.97 -13.92
CA CYS A 227 17.11 20.80 -13.05
C CYS A 227 16.46 21.00 -11.68
N ALA A 228 15.79 22.13 -11.45
CA ALA A 228 14.96 22.28 -10.27
C ALA A 228 13.61 21.58 -10.49
N PRO A 229 13.09 20.89 -9.46
CA PRO A 229 11.79 20.23 -9.53
C PRO A 229 10.69 21.25 -9.84
N ALA A 230 9.70 20.85 -10.64
CA ALA A 230 8.54 21.68 -10.95
C ALA A 230 7.65 21.87 -9.72
N PHE A 231 6.85 22.92 -9.70
CA PHE A 231 5.99 23.27 -8.56
C PHE A 231 4.53 23.40 -8.99
N LEU A 232 3.60 23.36 -8.03
CA LEU A 232 2.19 23.61 -8.30
C LEU A 232 1.89 25.12 -8.23
N ASP A 233 1.28 25.63 -9.30
CA ASP A 233 0.80 27.02 -9.39
C ASP A 233 -0.67 27.13 -8.94
N GLN A 234 -1.46 26.12 -9.32
CA GLN A 234 -2.90 26.07 -9.06
C GLN A 234 -3.33 24.66 -8.69
N VAL A 235 -4.29 24.57 -7.77
CA VAL A 235 -4.96 23.31 -7.44
C VAL A 235 -6.46 23.46 -7.66
N HIS A 236 -7.02 22.51 -8.38
CA HIS A 236 -8.41 22.43 -8.78
C HIS A 236 -9.10 21.23 -8.14
N ILE A 237 -10.21 21.46 -7.46
CA ILE A 237 -10.92 20.45 -6.67
C ILE A 237 -12.41 20.52 -7.00
N ASN A 238 -12.99 19.39 -7.41
CA ASN A 238 -14.42 19.26 -7.64
C ASN A 238 -14.92 17.83 -7.33
N GLY A 239 -16.23 17.63 -7.40
CA GLY A 239 -16.87 16.33 -7.24
C GLY A 239 -18.14 16.39 -6.41
N SER A 240 -18.87 15.28 -6.35
CA SER A 240 -20.19 15.24 -5.70
C SER A 240 -20.13 15.48 -4.19
N TRP A 241 -19.00 15.18 -3.52
CA TRP A 241 -18.81 15.51 -2.09
C TRP A 241 -18.72 17.02 -1.84
N LEU A 242 -18.39 17.79 -2.87
CA LEU A 242 -18.43 19.25 -2.86
C LEU A 242 -19.74 19.80 -3.43
N ARG A 243 -20.77 18.95 -3.62
CA ARG A 243 -22.03 19.29 -4.31
C ARG A 243 -21.79 19.87 -5.70
N ASP A 244 -20.80 19.31 -6.39
CA ASP A 244 -20.38 19.71 -7.72
C ASP A 244 -19.86 21.16 -7.81
N ASN A 245 -19.57 21.80 -6.66
CA ASN A 245 -18.83 23.04 -6.65
C ASN A 245 -17.41 22.82 -7.17
N GLU A 246 -16.93 23.82 -7.91
CA GLU A 246 -15.62 23.87 -8.52
C GLU A 246 -14.74 24.84 -7.71
N ILE A 247 -13.78 24.31 -6.98
CA ILE A 247 -12.90 25.08 -6.10
C ILE A 247 -11.53 25.16 -6.78
N THR A 248 -11.01 26.37 -6.95
CA THR A 248 -9.62 26.56 -7.41
C THR A 248 -8.85 27.41 -6.41
N VAL A 249 -7.70 26.91 -6.00
CA VAL A 249 -6.73 27.60 -5.13
C VAL A 249 -5.58 28.09 -6.01
N HIS A 250 -5.27 29.37 -5.89
CA HIS A 250 -4.26 30.05 -6.70
C HIS A 250 -3.09 30.48 -5.82
N ALA A 251 -1.87 30.14 -6.24
CA ALA A 251 -0.66 30.67 -5.63
C ALA A 251 -0.52 32.18 -5.88
N GLY A 252 0.00 32.90 -4.90
CA GLY A 252 0.33 34.32 -5.00
C GLY A 252 0.86 34.87 -3.69
N SER A 253 1.91 35.68 -3.74
CA SER A 253 2.46 36.31 -2.55
C SER A 253 1.39 37.18 -1.89
N ILE A 254 1.27 37.05 -0.56
CA ILE A 254 0.30 37.80 0.25
C ILE A 254 0.50 39.32 0.11
N GLU A 255 1.71 39.74 -0.23
CA GLU A 255 2.09 41.15 -0.41
C GLU A 255 1.87 41.66 -1.85
N SER A 256 1.52 40.79 -2.80
CA SER A 256 1.36 41.15 -4.22
C SER A 256 -0.04 41.71 -4.53
N SER A 257 -0.20 42.27 -5.73
CA SER A 257 -1.46 42.77 -6.26
C SER A 257 -2.50 41.68 -6.55
N LEU A 258 -2.06 40.42 -6.68
CA LEU A 258 -2.91 39.25 -6.81
C LEU A 258 -2.46 38.17 -5.81
N PRO A 259 -2.82 38.32 -4.54
CA PRO A 259 -2.35 37.42 -3.49
C PRO A 259 -3.04 36.06 -3.56
N PHE A 260 -2.51 35.10 -2.80
CA PHE A 260 -3.10 33.78 -2.60
C PHE A 260 -4.61 33.90 -2.37
N HIS A 261 -5.39 33.18 -3.17
CA HIS A 261 -6.84 33.29 -3.16
C HIS A 261 -7.53 32.02 -3.62
N ILE A 262 -8.83 31.94 -3.31
CA ILE A 262 -9.71 30.87 -3.73
C ILE A 262 -10.78 31.44 -4.67
N THR A 263 -11.12 30.71 -5.72
CA THR A 263 -12.31 30.96 -6.53
C THR A 263 -13.26 29.76 -6.41
N ILE A 264 -14.56 30.04 -6.23
CA ILE A 264 -15.62 29.02 -6.20
C ILE A 264 -16.50 29.23 -7.44
N ASN A 265 -16.66 28.19 -8.26
CA ASN A 265 -17.45 28.18 -9.51
C ASN A 265 -17.08 29.31 -10.48
N GLY A 266 -15.78 29.63 -10.59
CA GLY A 266 -15.29 30.74 -11.41
C GLY A 266 -15.74 32.14 -10.95
N GLY A 267 -16.21 32.25 -9.70
CA GLY A 267 -16.62 33.52 -9.09
C GLY A 267 -15.44 34.47 -8.80
N ALA A 268 -15.75 35.58 -8.12
CA ALA A 268 -14.74 36.55 -7.73
C ALA A 268 -13.70 35.95 -6.75
N PRO A 269 -12.43 36.40 -6.77
CA PRO A 269 -11.41 35.99 -5.83
C PRO A 269 -11.83 36.20 -4.37
N LEU A 270 -11.66 35.16 -3.55
CA LEU A 270 -11.86 35.18 -2.11
C LEU A 270 -10.50 35.12 -1.42
N PHE A 271 -10.19 36.15 -0.63
CA PHE A 271 -8.89 36.32 0.01
C PHE A 271 -8.91 35.90 1.48
N LEU A 272 -7.74 35.58 2.01
CA LEU A 272 -7.54 35.34 3.43
C LEU A 272 -7.68 36.64 4.23
N ASP A 273 -8.20 36.49 5.43
CA ASP A 273 -8.19 37.51 6.48
C ASP A 273 -6.80 37.54 7.09
N THR A 274 -6.27 38.74 7.34
CA THR A 274 -4.95 38.93 7.93
C THR A 274 -4.95 38.63 9.44
N ASP A 275 -6.11 38.72 10.09
CA ASP A 275 -6.26 38.59 11.54
C ASP A 275 -6.92 37.26 11.95
N GLY A 276 -6.42 36.14 11.42
CA GLY A 276 -6.80 34.80 11.87
C GLY A 276 -7.17 33.84 10.76
N GLY A 277 -8.23 33.04 10.98
CA GLY A 277 -8.69 32.03 10.03
C GLY A 277 -9.95 32.46 9.29
N THR A 278 -9.94 32.34 7.97
CA THR A 278 -11.07 32.63 7.08
C THR A 278 -11.84 31.36 6.77
N THR A 279 -13.16 31.40 6.92
CA THR A 279 -14.04 30.32 6.45
C THR A 279 -14.67 30.73 5.13
N PHE A 280 -14.30 30.04 4.05
CA PHE A 280 -14.82 30.30 2.70
C PHE A 280 -16.10 29.52 2.43
N MET A 281 -16.23 28.33 3.02
CA MET A 281 -17.40 27.47 2.91
C MET A 281 -17.56 26.64 4.18
N ASN A 282 -18.79 26.47 4.65
CA ASN A 282 -19.09 25.61 5.78
C ASN A 282 -20.49 25.02 5.61
N GLU A 283 -20.55 23.88 4.96
CA GLU A 283 -21.76 23.17 4.64
C GLU A 283 -21.74 21.76 5.25
N SER A 284 -22.92 21.14 5.36
CA SER A 284 -22.98 19.74 5.83
C SER A 284 -22.24 18.82 4.86
N GLY A 285 -21.13 18.22 5.32
CA GLY A 285 -20.29 17.29 4.56
C GLY A 285 -19.16 17.95 3.76
N SER A 286 -19.05 19.28 3.75
CA SER A 286 -17.94 19.97 3.10
C SER A 286 -17.63 21.34 3.71
N SER A 287 -16.35 21.64 3.92
CA SER A 287 -15.93 22.90 4.52
C SER A 287 -14.59 23.35 3.97
N ILE A 288 -14.39 24.65 3.83
CA ILE A 288 -13.13 25.25 3.39
C ILE A 288 -12.74 26.34 4.39
N ARG A 289 -11.56 26.19 4.96
CA ARG A 289 -10.97 27.16 5.87
C ARG A 289 -9.53 27.44 5.46
N GLY A 290 -9.12 28.69 5.49
CA GLY A 290 -7.74 29.07 5.28
C GLY A 290 -7.24 30.02 6.35
N TRP A 291 -5.93 30.17 6.44
CA TRP A 291 -5.25 31.08 7.36
C TRP A 291 -3.84 31.37 6.85
N ILE A 292 -3.26 32.44 7.36
CA ILE A 292 -1.86 32.79 7.13
C ILE A 292 -0.97 31.97 8.08
N ALA A 293 0.05 31.31 7.53
CA ALA A 293 1.06 30.57 8.29
C ALA A 293 2.27 31.47 8.60
N ALA A 294 3.10 31.07 9.57
CA ALA A 294 4.07 31.94 10.24
C ALA A 294 4.98 32.74 9.30
N GLU A 295 5.30 33.97 9.73
CA GLU A 295 6.20 34.91 9.06
C GLU A 295 7.67 34.51 9.28
N ASP A 296 8.45 34.45 8.20
CA ASP A 296 9.92 34.41 8.24
C ASP A 296 10.45 35.73 7.64
N ASP A 297 11.54 36.28 8.19
CA ASP A 297 12.12 37.54 7.71
C ASP A 297 12.80 37.41 6.34
N LEU A 298 13.22 36.19 5.95
CA LEU A 298 13.92 35.88 4.71
C LEU A 298 13.02 35.29 3.60
N TRP A 299 11.88 34.71 3.98
CA TRP A 299 10.90 34.12 3.07
C TRP A 299 9.59 34.92 3.07
N GLY A 300 8.79 34.79 2.02
CA GLY A 300 7.49 35.45 1.96
C GLY A 300 6.48 34.77 2.88
N THR A 301 5.43 35.46 3.27
CA THR A 301 4.40 34.93 4.16
C THR A 301 3.68 33.73 3.53
N ASP A 302 3.72 32.58 4.22
CA ASP A 302 3.06 31.36 3.80
C ASP A 302 1.55 31.40 4.07
N ALA A 303 0.78 30.66 3.28
CA ALA A 303 -0.67 30.56 3.41
C ALA A 303 -1.10 29.10 3.41
N ARG A 304 -2.20 28.78 4.08
CA ARG A 304 -2.75 27.42 4.09
C ARG A 304 -4.25 27.44 3.87
N VAL A 305 -4.72 26.45 3.11
CA VAL A 305 -6.13 26.12 2.96
C VAL A 305 -6.32 24.65 3.28
N GLN A 306 -7.35 24.38 4.08
CA GLN A 306 -7.83 23.05 4.37
C GLN A 306 -9.27 22.92 3.87
N LEU A 307 -9.51 21.89 3.07
CA LEU A 307 -10.81 21.54 2.52
C LEU A 307 -11.19 20.14 3.00
N ASN A 308 -12.37 20.02 3.61
CA ASN A 308 -12.99 18.73 3.92
C ASN A 308 -14.07 18.45 2.87
N ALA A 309 -14.08 17.24 2.32
CA ALA A 309 -15.08 16.76 1.36
C ALA A 309 -15.40 15.30 1.65
N GLY A 310 -16.60 15.03 2.17
CA GLY A 310 -16.93 13.70 2.66
C GLY A 310 -15.97 13.30 3.78
N ASP A 311 -15.31 12.16 3.61
CA ASP A 311 -14.32 11.65 4.56
C ASP A 311 -12.87 12.08 4.24
N ALA A 312 -12.65 12.72 3.09
CA ALA A 312 -11.32 13.18 2.67
C ALA A 312 -11.05 14.61 3.15
N GLN A 313 -9.81 14.86 3.56
CA GLN A 313 -9.28 16.18 3.86
C GLN A 313 -8.14 16.50 2.90
N VAL A 314 -8.25 17.62 2.19
CA VAL A 314 -7.25 18.17 1.28
C VAL A 314 -6.61 19.38 1.96
N ASP A 315 -5.30 19.32 2.19
CA ASP A 315 -4.50 20.42 2.72
C ASP A 315 -3.60 20.97 1.62
N ILE A 316 -3.66 22.28 1.41
CA ILE A 316 -2.83 23.01 0.44
C ILE A 316 -2.03 24.06 1.22
N VAL A 317 -0.72 24.03 1.09
CA VAL A 317 0.20 24.97 1.73
C VAL A 317 0.94 25.74 0.67
N GLN A 318 0.89 27.07 0.71
CA GLN A 318 1.75 27.91 -0.09
C GLN A 318 3.08 28.13 0.62
N ARG A 319 4.18 27.94 -0.12
CA ARG A 319 5.52 28.40 0.20
C ARG A 319 5.87 29.60 -0.68
N THR A 320 6.46 30.66 -0.10
CA THR A 320 6.82 31.86 -0.86
C THR A 320 8.32 32.16 -0.80
N GLU A 321 8.99 32.07 -1.93
CA GLU A 321 10.37 32.55 -2.14
C GLU A 321 10.37 34.03 -2.50
N GLY A 322 11.03 34.87 -1.71
CA GLY A 322 11.05 36.32 -1.94
C GLY A 322 9.77 37.03 -1.48
N ARG A 323 9.54 38.26 -1.97
CA ARG A 323 8.50 39.16 -1.45
C ARG A 323 7.86 40.04 -2.53
N GLY A 324 6.68 40.59 -2.23
CA GLY A 324 5.93 41.45 -3.15
C GLY A 324 5.65 40.81 -4.51
N GLU A 325 5.77 41.60 -5.58
CA GLU A 325 5.47 41.18 -6.97
C GLU A 325 6.56 40.28 -7.60
N GLU A 326 7.78 40.28 -7.05
CA GLU A 326 8.90 39.51 -7.59
C GLU A 326 9.05 38.13 -6.92
N SER A 327 8.15 37.81 -5.99
CA SER A 327 8.14 36.51 -5.30
C SER A 327 7.82 35.37 -6.25
N ASN A 328 8.34 34.19 -5.92
CA ASN A 328 7.87 32.94 -6.46
C ASN A 328 7.01 32.23 -5.40
N SER A 329 5.74 31.97 -5.70
CA SER A 329 4.83 31.27 -4.80
C SER A 329 4.51 29.89 -5.33
N MET A 330 4.65 28.88 -4.49
CA MET A 330 4.52 27.47 -4.85
C MET A 330 3.54 26.78 -3.91
N LEU A 331 2.74 25.84 -4.41
CA LEU A 331 1.80 25.08 -3.59
C LEU A 331 2.32 23.65 -3.32
N ASP A 332 2.20 23.24 -2.06
CA ASP A 332 2.29 21.87 -1.61
C ASP A 332 0.87 21.32 -1.42
N LEU A 333 0.63 20.09 -1.86
CA LEU A 333 -0.66 19.42 -1.80
C LEU A 333 -0.56 18.13 -0.98
N SER A 334 -1.40 18.00 0.04
CA SER A 334 -1.58 16.80 0.86
C SER A 334 -3.05 16.38 0.85
N VAL A 335 -3.30 15.08 0.76
CA VAL A 335 -4.66 14.51 0.90
C VAL A 335 -4.64 13.40 1.94
N SER A 336 -5.56 13.45 2.89
CA SER A 336 -5.70 12.51 3.99
C SER A 336 -7.16 12.07 4.16
N GLY A 337 -7.41 11.09 5.04
CA GLY A 337 -8.76 10.53 5.24
C GLY A 337 -9.21 9.54 4.16
N LEU A 338 -8.33 9.16 3.24
CA LEU A 338 -8.65 8.25 2.13
C LEU A 338 -8.82 6.78 2.56
N ALA A 339 -8.31 6.39 3.74
CA ALA A 339 -8.33 5.00 4.22
C ALA A 339 -9.74 4.48 4.59
N VAL A 340 -10.69 5.37 4.86
CA VAL A 340 -12.09 5.02 5.16
C VAL A 340 -12.97 5.05 3.92
N VAL A 341 -12.42 5.44 2.77
CA VAL A 341 -13.15 5.49 1.49
C VAL A 341 -13.22 4.08 0.91
N LEU A 342 -14.44 3.59 0.70
CA LEU A 342 -14.70 2.24 0.17
C LEU A 342 -14.41 2.10 -1.34
N ASP A 343 -14.33 3.22 -2.06
CA ASP A 343 -14.04 3.24 -3.49
C ASP A 343 -12.54 3.20 -3.76
N THR A 344 -12.14 2.65 -4.91
CA THR A 344 -10.75 2.71 -5.37
C THR A 344 -10.32 4.16 -5.60
N VAL A 345 -9.09 4.50 -5.21
CA VAL A 345 -8.53 5.85 -5.37
C VAL A 345 -7.51 5.82 -6.51
N GLY A 346 -7.76 6.59 -7.58
CA GLY A 346 -6.82 6.81 -8.69
C GLY A 346 -6.05 8.13 -8.56
N GLY A 347 -5.23 8.44 -9.56
CA GLY A 347 -4.34 9.61 -9.59
C GLY A 347 -2.96 9.33 -8.97
N TRP A 348 -2.05 10.30 -9.06
CA TRP A 348 -0.66 10.13 -8.60
C TRP A 348 -0.53 9.86 -7.10
N LEU A 349 -1.47 10.39 -6.32
CA LEU A 349 -1.60 10.14 -4.90
C LEU A 349 -2.47 8.92 -4.61
N GLY A 350 -2.97 8.22 -5.62
CA GLY A 350 -3.77 7.00 -5.54
C GLY A 350 -3.02 5.76 -6.02
N LEU A 351 -3.76 4.74 -6.44
CA LEU A 351 -3.25 3.45 -6.93
C LEU A 351 -2.53 3.54 -8.28
N ASP A 352 -2.68 4.65 -9.02
CA ASP A 352 -1.98 4.85 -10.31
C ASP A 352 -0.51 5.25 -10.12
N GLY A 353 -0.14 5.76 -8.92
CA GLY A 353 1.23 6.08 -8.53
C GLY A 353 1.91 7.18 -9.35
N SER A 354 3.20 7.40 -9.07
CA SER A 354 3.98 8.49 -9.67
C SER A 354 4.39 8.28 -11.14
N GLN A 355 4.11 7.11 -11.73
CA GLN A 355 4.61 6.72 -13.06
C GLN A 355 4.25 7.74 -14.18
N HIS A 356 3.23 8.56 -13.95
CA HIS A 356 2.78 9.60 -14.86
C HIS A 356 3.29 11.02 -14.53
N ALA A 357 4.05 11.20 -13.44
CA ALA A 357 4.62 12.47 -12.97
C ALA A 357 5.86 12.93 -13.74
N GLY A 358 6.37 12.10 -14.66
CA GLY A 358 7.50 12.40 -15.53
C GLY A 358 8.85 11.99 -14.94
N GLN A 359 9.88 12.00 -15.78
CA GLN A 359 11.28 11.79 -15.38
C GLN A 359 12.04 13.10 -15.56
N ALA A 360 13.11 13.30 -14.79
CA ALA A 360 14.02 14.41 -14.97
C ALA A 360 14.47 14.50 -16.45
N PRO A 361 14.57 15.72 -17.03
CA PRO A 361 15.18 15.90 -18.34
C PRO A 361 16.58 15.28 -18.35
N PRO A 362 17.07 14.61 -19.40
CA PRO A 362 18.36 13.90 -19.41
C PRO A 362 19.61 14.74 -19.06
N GLU A 363 19.50 16.06 -19.18
CA GLU A 363 20.47 17.06 -18.76
C GLU A 363 20.52 17.29 -17.23
N CYS A 364 19.59 16.66 -16.52
CA CYS A 364 19.34 16.60 -15.09
C CYS A 364 19.20 15.12 -14.66
#